data_AF-A0A2R6B1B7-F1
#
_entry.id   AF-A0A2R6B1B7-F1
#
_cell.length_a   1.000
_cell.length_b   1.000
_cell.length_c   1.000
_cell.angle_alpha   90.00
_cell.angle_beta   90.00
_cell.angle_gamma   90.00
#
_symmetry.space_group_name_H-M   'P 1'
#
loop_
_entity.id
_entity.type
_entity.pdbx_description
1 polymer ?
#
loop_
_entity_poly.entity_id
_entity_poly.type
_entity_poly.pdbx_seq_one_letter_code
_entity_poly.pdbx_strand_id
1 'polypeptide(L)'
;MNLTNDVNAPPTNVKIRVETKVYVTEEVEKVKSAIYAIFDKLDLNYTQPKNNDEYGVLFGEAEGVDALAKLRQTLRRQKTLDAARSYLLRGLSESGFRFELNKQAAYAGWAVFCSDSSESPLGSISVSVECDNPMSVIDWLATPTIDGVPIDELGKRNIKRKTVKGGKETELFDDF
;
A
#
# COMPACT_ATOMS: atom_id res chain seq x y z
N MET A 1 34.62 2.79 6.81
CA MET A 1 33.41 3.29 6.11
C MET A 1 32.29 2.31 6.38
N ASN A 2 31.47 2.57 7.40
CA ASN A 2 30.30 1.74 7.70
C ASN A 2 29.12 2.26 6.86
N LEU A 3 28.81 1.57 5.77
CA LEU A 3 27.51 1.66 5.11
C LEU A 3 26.72 0.41 5.51
N THR A 4 26.24 0.40 6.75
CA THR A 4 25.02 -0.35 7.06
C THR A 4 23.89 0.38 6.35
N ASN A 5 23.70 0.10 5.06
CA ASN A 5 22.46 0.41 4.38
C ASN A 5 21.39 -0.40 5.09
N ASP A 6 20.73 0.23 6.06
CA ASP A 6 19.53 -0.31 6.66
C ASP A 6 18.48 -0.36 5.55
N VAL A 7 18.31 -1.56 5.00
CA VAL A 7 17.28 -1.88 4.01
C VAL A 7 15.85 -1.60 4.52
N ASN A 8 15.69 -1.15 5.77
CA ASN A 8 14.41 -0.73 6.35
C ASN A 8 14.29 0.77 6.64
N ALA A 9 15.29 1.61 6.36
CA ALA A 9 15.15 3.04 6.63
C ALA A 9 14.05 3.64 5.72
N PRO A 10 13.02 4.28 6.30
CA PRO A 10 11.93 4.84 5.52
C PRO A 10 12.46 5.96 4.60
N PRO A 11 12.02 5.99 3.33
CA PRO A 11 12.36 7.09 2.44
C PRO A 11 11.88 8.42 3.01
N THR A 12 12.74 9.42 2.92
CA THR A 12 12.50 10.79 3.37
C THR A 12 11.92 11.62 2.22
N ASN A 13 11.15 12.67 2.55
CA ASN A 13 10.56 13.61 1.60
C ASN A 13 9.61 12.95 0.58
N VAL A 14 8.48 12.44 1.08
CA VAL A 14 7.42 11.82 0.27
C VAL A 14 6.16 12.69 0.37
N LYS A 15 5.56 13.03 -0.76
CA LYS A 15 4.25 13.67 -0.85
C LYS A 15 3.31 12.78 -1.62
N ILE A 16 2.11 12.58 -1.10
CA ILE A 16 1.09 11.73 -1.71
C ILE A 16 -0.12 12.59 -2.00
N ARG A 17 -0.64 12.46 -3.21
CA ARG A 17 -1.91 13.03 -3.62
C ARG A 17 -2.83 11.91 -4.10
N VAL A 18 -4.05 11.90 -3.58
CA VAL A 18 -5.11 11.00 -3.99
C VAL A 18 -6.25 11.81 -4.58
N GLU A 19 -6.82 11.36 -5.69
CA GLU A 19 -7.92 12.02 -6.36
C GLU A 19 -8.89 10.99 -6.96
N THR A 20 -10.19 11.23 -6.85
CA THR A 20 -11.22 10.40 -7.48
C THR A 20 -12.49 11.18 -7.77
N LYS A 21 -13.25 10.69 -8.75
CA LYS A 21 -14.59 11.21 -9.06
C LYS A 21 -15.61 10.67 -8.07
N VAL A 22 -16.58 11.50 -7.70
CA VAL A 22 -17.77 11.12 -6.94
C VAL A 22 -18.99 11.47 -7.78
N TYR A 23 -19.60 10.47 -8.39
CA TYR A 23 -20.80 10.66 -9.21
C TYR A 23 -21.99 11.09 -8.36
N VAL A 24 -22.95 11.79 -8.95
CA VAL A 24 -24.19 12.24 -8.27
C VAL A 24 -25.04 11.09 -7.70
N THR A 25 -24.83 9.87 -8.19
CA THR A 25 -25.46 8.64 -7.71
C THR A 25 -24.69 7.98 -6.54
N GLU A 26 -23.50 8.47 -6.22
CA GLU A 26 -22.67 7.99 -5.13
C GLU A 26 -22.83 8.86 -3.89
N GLU A 27 -22.55 8.27 -2.72
CA GLU A 27 -22.53 8.99 -1.46
C GLU A 27 -21.08 9.39 -1.13
N VAL A 28 -20.82 10.68 -0.97
CA VAL A 28 -19.46 11.23 -0.72
C VAL A 28 -18.78 10.54 0.45
N GLU A 29 -19.51 10.28 1.55
CA GLU A 29 -18.95 9.65 2.75
C GLU A 29 -18.56 8.17 2.52
N LYS A 30 -19.24 7.46 1.62
CA LYS A 30 -18.82 6.10 1.22
C LYS A 30 -17.55 6.13 0.39
N VAL A 31 -17.41 7.11 -0.51
CA VAL A 31 -16.18 7.26 -1.29
C VAL A 31 -15.00 7.69 -0.41
N LYS A 32 -15.21 8.59 0.56
CA LYS A 32 -14.22 8.88 1.61
C LYS A 32 -13.82 7.63 2.37
N SER A 33 -14.78 6.81 2.78
CA SER A 33 -14.53 5.55 3.48
C SER A 33 -13.68 4.59 2.64
N ALA A 34 -13.90 4.53 1.32
CA ALA A 34 -13.09 3.75 0.39
C ALA A 34 -11.64 4.22 0.35
N ILE A 35 -11.40 5.53 0.28
CA ILE A 35 -10.04 6.08 0.35
C ILE A 35 -9.42 5.79 1.71
N TYR A 36 -10.12 6.06 2.81
CA TYR A 36 -9.62 5.84 4.17
C TYR A 36 -9.35 4.36 4.49
N ALA A 37 -10.01 3.42 3.81
CA ALA A 37 -9.71 2.00 3.92
C ALA A 37 -8.28 1.66 3.44
N ILE A 38 -7.69 2.49 2.58
CA ILE A 38 -6.35 2.28 2.00
C ILE A 38 -5.34 3.33 2.49
N PHE A 39 -5.77 4.58 2.69
CA PHE A 39 -4.94 5.73 3.08
C PHE A 39 -5.59 6.48 4.25
N ASP A 40 -5.19 6.19 5.48
CA ASP A 40 -5.83 6.68 6.71
C ASP A 40 -5.28 7.99 7.26
N LYS A 41 -4.37 8.65 6.53
CA LYS A 41 -3.70 9.89 6.94
C LYS A 41 -3.91 11.06 5.98
N LEU A 42 -4.84 10.93 5.04
CA LEU A 42 -5.16 12.00 4.09
C LEU A 42 -6.16 12.98 4.68
N ASP A 43 -5.90 14.27 4.50
CA ASP A 43 -6.91 15.30 4.66
C ASP A 43 -7.73 15.42 3.36
N LEU A 44 -8.93 14.84 3.37
CA LEU A 44 -9.80 14.77 2.20
C LEU A 44 -10.69 16.01 2.07
N ASN A 45 -10.65 16.62 0.90
CA ASN A 45 -11.48 17.74 0.49
C ASN A 45 -12.38 17.31 -0.67
N TYR A 46 -13.62 17.80 -0.67
CA TYR A 46 -14.60 17.51 -1.72
C TYR A 46 -15.00 18.80 -2.44
N THR A 47 -14.82 18.80 -3.75
CA THR A 47 -15.37 19.82 -4.64
C THR A 47 -16.65 19.28 -5.25
N GLN A 48 -17.77 19.96 -4.99
CA GLN A 48 -19.07 19.62 -5.60
C GLN A 48 -19.02 19.73 -7.13
N PRO A 49 -19.87 18.98 -7.86
CA PRO A 49 -20.02 19.14 -9.30
C PRO A 49 -20.33 20.59 -9.65
N LYS A 50 -19.77 21.10 -10.75
CA LYS A 50 -20.11 22.43 -11.26
C LYS A 50 -21.21 22.30 -12.30
N ASN A 51 -22.18 23.21 -12.29
CA ASN A 51 -23.28 23.22 -13.27
C ASN A 51 -23.99 21.84 -13.38
N ASN A 52 -24.05 21.27 -14.59
CA ASN A 52 -24.65 19.98 -14.91
C ASN A 52 -23.63 18.83 -14.98
N ASP A 53 -22.45 18.98 -14.35
CA ASP A 53 -21.48 17.89 -14.30
C ASP A 53 -22.04 16.69 -13.53
N GLU A 54 -21.78 15.48 -14.04
CA GLU A 54 -22.29 14.23 -13.45
C GLU A 54 -21.54 13.79 -12.19
N TYR A 55 -20.45 14.47 -11.84
CA TYR A 55 -19.60 14.13 -10.71
C TYR A 55 -18.90 15.35 -10.10
N GLY A 56 -18.64 15.26 -8.79
CA GLY A 56 -17.68 16.10 -8.08
C GLY A 56 -16.32 15.42 -7.97
N VAL A 57 -15.36 16.08 -7.36
CA VAL A 57 -14.00 15.56 -7.17
C VAL A 57 -13.68 15.51 -5.69
N LEU A 58 -13.31 14.32 -5.21
CA LEU A 58 -12.75 14.11 -3.89
C LEU A 58 -11.23 13.96 -4.03
N PHE A 59 -10.48 14.76 -3.28
CA PHE A 59 -9.02 14.74 -3.33
C PHE A 59 -8.43 14.93 -1.94
N GLY A 60 -7.20 14.51 -1.74
CA GLY A 60 -6.47 14.81 -0.51
C GLY A 60 -4.98 14.58 -0.67
N GLU A 61 -4.24 15.17 0.26
CA GLU A 61 -2.80 15.14 0.26
C GLU A 61 -2.29 14.72 1.64
N ALA A 62 -1.11 14.11 1.67
CA ALA A 62 -0.39 13.80 2.89
C ALA A 62 1.12 13.83 2.63
N GLU A 63 1.87 14.10 3.68
CA GLU A 63 3.33 14.07 3.65
C GLU A 63 3.87 12.91 4.51
N GLY A 64 5.04 12.44 4.12
CA GLY A 64 5.74 11.35 4.77
C GLY A 64 5.32 9.97 4.27
N VAL A 65 6.28 9.04 4.26
CA VAL A 65 6.06 7.66 3.81
C VAL A 65 5.02 6.92 4.67
N ASP A 66 4.84 7.38 5.90
CA ASP A 66 3.87 6.88 6.87
C ASP A 66 2.42 6.97 6.38
N ALA A 67 2.10 7.83 5.42
CA ALA A 67 0.79 7.89 4.77
C ALA A 67 0.53 6.72 3.79
N LEU A 68 1.58 6.00 3.39
CA LEU A 68 1.50 4.76 2.60
C LEU A 68 1.48 3.49 3.49
N ALA A 69 1.58 3.61 4.81
CA ALA A 69 1.71 2.47 5.72
C ALA A 69 0.52 1.49 5.65
N LYS A 70 -0.71 2.01 5.53
CA LYS A 70 -1.91 1.18 5.43
C LYS A 70 -2.01 0.45 4.10
N LEU A 71 -1.65 1.09 2.99
CA LEU A 71 -1.48 0.43 1.70
C LEU A 71 -0.43 -0.68 1.80
N ARG A 72 0.75 -0.39 2.35
CA ARG A 72 1.85 -1.34 2.56
C ARG A 72 1.40 -2.60 3.32
N GLN A 73 0.63 -2.43 4.40
CA GLN A 73 0.07 -3.54 5.17
C GLN A 73 -0.98 -4.32 4.37
N THR A 74 -1.82 -3.61 3.62
CA THR A 74 -2.90 -4.18 2.82
C THR A 74 -2.36 -5.09 1.70
N LEU A 75 -1.31 -4.68 0.99
CA LEU A 75 -0.66 -5.50 -0.04
C LEU A 75 -0.05 -6.79 0.53
N ARG A 76 0.56 -6.71 1.72
CA ARG A 76 1.10 -7.89 2.43
C ARG A 76 0.00 -8.84 2.84
N ARG A 77 -1.09 -8.32 3.41
CA ARG A 77 -2.26 -9.12 3.81
C ARG A 77 -2.87 -9.85 2.61
N GLN A 78 -2.91 -9.20 1.44
CA GLN A 78 -3.46 -9.76 0.21
C GLN A 78 -2.50 -10.70 -0.54
N LYS A 79 -1.21 -10.72 -0.18
CA LYS A 79 -0.15 -11.44 -0.93
C LYS A 79 -0.05 -11.01 -2.40
N THR A 80 -0.22 -9.71 -2.67
CA THR A 80 -0.24 -9.13 -4.02
C THR A 80 1.00 -8.28 -4.34
N LEU A 81 2.09 -8.45 -3.59
CA LEU A 81 3.29 -7.61 -3.70
C LEU A 81 3.91 -7.63 -5.09
N ASP A 82 4.02 -8.79 -5.73
CA ASP A 82 4.64 -8.88 -7.07
C ASP A 82 3.81 -8.14 -8.13
N ALA A 83 2.48 -8.28 -8.07
CA ALA A 83 1.57 -7.56 -8.94
C ALA A 83 1.63 -6.05 -8.68
N ALA A 84 1.51 -5.64 -7.41
CA ALA A 84 1.61 -4.24 -7.00
C ALA A 84 2.92 -3.61 -7.48
N ARG A 85 4.05 -4.28 -7.25
CA ARG A 85 5.37 -3.83 -7.70
C ARG A 85 5.41 -3.61 -9.21
N SER A 86 4.83 -4.52 -10.00
CA SER A 86 4.76 -4.36 -11.46
C SER A 86 3.99 -3.08 -11.85
N TYR A 87 2.86 -2.79 -11.22
CA TYR A 87 2.10 -1.57 -11.49
C TYR A 87 2.84 -0.30 -11.07
N LEU A 88 3.45 -0.30 -9.89
CA LEU A 88 4.21 0.84 -9.38
C LEU A 88 5.40 1.17 -10.29
N LEU A 89 6.13 0.16 -10.77
CA LEU A 89 7.25 0.32 -11.69
C LEU A 89 6.82 0.82 -13.07
N ARG A 90 5.62 0.44 -13.55
CA ARG A 90 5.08 0.95 -14.82
C ARG A 90 4.78 2.45 -14.77
N GLY A 91 4.38 2.96 -13.60
CA GLY A 91 4.07 4.38 -13.40
C GLY A 91 5.24 5.22 -12.88
N LEU A 92 6.45 4.67 -12.85
CA LEU A 92 7.66 5.31 -12.34
C LEU A 92 8.11 6.48 -13.24
N SER A 93 8.53 7.58 -12.62
CA SER A 93 9.20 8.72 -13.25
C SER A 93 10.42 9.15 -12.43
N GLU A 94 11.13 10.19 -12.88
CA GLU A 94 12.28 10.74 -12.14
C GLU A 94 11.87 11.37 -10.79
N SER A 95 10.70 11.99 -10.72
CA SER A 95 10.22 12.73 -9.55
C SER A 95 9.28 11.95 -8.64
N GLY A 96 8.99 10.68 -8.94
CA GLY A 96 7.92 9.97 -8.26
C GLY A 96 7.39 8.76 -9.02
N PHE A 97 6.14 8.39 -8.71
CA PHE A 97 5.39 7.39 -9.46
C PHE A 97 3.88 7.62 -9.32
N ARG A 98 3.11 7.09 -10.27
CA ARG A 98 1.65 7.17 -10.28
C ARG A 98 1.02 5.81 -10.51
N PHE A 99 -0.14 5.59 -9.91
CA PHE A 99 -0.91 4.37 -10.11
C PHE A 99 -2.39 4.62 -9.81
N GLU A 100 -3.23 3.68 -10.21
CA GLU A 100 -4.66 3.74 -9.96
C GLU A 100 -5.14 2.51 -9.21
N LEU A 101 -6.09 2.71 -8.30
CA LEU A 101 -6.76 1.64 -7.56
C LEU A 101 -8.25 1.60 -7.92
N ASN A 102 -8.80 0.39 -7.95
CA ASN A 102 -10.23 0.19 -8.13
C ASN A 102 -10.99 0.73 -6.90
N LYS A 103 -11.87 1.70 -7.13
CA LYS A 103 -12.61 2.42 -6.09
C LYS A 103 -13.56 1.51 -5.31
N GLN A 104 -14.22 0.58 -6.00
CA GLN A 104 -15.17 -0.34 -5.39
C GLN A 104 -14.46 -1.41 -4.55
N ALA A 105 -13.31 -1.90 -5.01
CA ALA A 105 -12.46 -2.79 -4.23
C ALA A 105 -11.91 -2.08 -2.98
N ALA A 106 -11.51 -0.81 -3.11
CA ALA A 106 -11.07 0.01 -1.99
C ALA A 106 -12.16 0.17 -0.92
N TYR A 107 -13.43 0.35 -1.32
CA TYR A 107 -14.57 0.36 -0.39
C TYR A 107 -14.68 -0.94 0.42
N ALA A 108 -14.36 -2.08 -0.19
CA ALA A 108 -14.29 -3.38 0.50
C ALA A 108 -12.98 -3.59 1.31
N GLY A 109 -12.05 -2.63 1.32
CA GLY A 109 -10.75 -2.72 1.98
C GLY A 109 -9.67 -3.47 1.18
N TRP A 110 -9.85 -3.57 -0.15
CA TRP A 110 -8.93 -4.23 -1.07
C TRP A 110 -8.13 -3.24 -1.90
N ALA A 111 -6.85 -3.55 -2.18
CA ALA A 111 -5.95 -2.71 -2.97
C ALA A 111 -5.76 -3.37 -4.33
N VAL A 112 -6.74 -3.21 -5.20
CA VAL A 112 -6.71 -3.76 -6.56
C VAL A 112 -6.24 -2.68 -7.52
N PHE A 113 -5.10 -2.89 -8.15
CA PHE A 113 -4.54 -1.97 -9.13
C PHE A 113 -5.28 -2.07 -10.47
N CYS A 114 -5.45 -0.93 -11.13
CA CYS A 114 -6.03 -0.82 -12.47
C CYS A 114 -4.94 -0.56 -13.51
N SER A 115 -5.01 -1.24 -14.66
CA SER A 115 -4.19 -0.90 -15.85
C SER A 115 -4.79 0.26 -16.64
N ASP A 116 -6.12 0.39 -16.59
CA ASP A 116 -6.88 1.47 -17.21
C ASP A 116 -7.98 1.94 -16.25
N SER A 117 -8.22 3.25 -16.20
CA SER A 117 -9.27 3.87 -15.38
C SER A 117 -10.68 3.27 -15.59
N SER A 118 -10.95 2.70 -16.76
CA SER A 118 -12.21 2.01 -17.10
C SER A 118 -12.41 0.68 -16.38
N GLU A 119 -11.37 0.09 -15.80
CA GLU A 119 -11.46 -1.16 -15.00
C GLU A 119 -12.12 -0.94 -13.63
N SER A 120 -12.30 0.32 -13.23
CA SER A 120 -13.04 0.69 -12.02
C SER A 120 -14.40 1.28 -12.41
N PRO A 121 -15.51 0.57 -12.16
CA PRO A 121 -16.84 1.13 -12.34
C PRO A 121 -16.98 2.43 -11.55
N LEU A 122 -17.46 3.48 -12.23
CA LEU A 122 -17.58 4.84 -11.69
C LEU A 122 -16.22 5.51 -11.38
N GLY A 123 -15.16 5.10 -12.08
CA GLY A 123 -13.84 5.70 -11.98
C GLY A 123 -12.97 5.09 -10.89
N SER A 124 -11.66 5.21 -11.07
CA SER A 124 -10.61 4.74 -10.18
C SER A 124 -10.23 5.80 -9.13
N ILE A 125 -9.47 5.37 -8.14
CA ILE A 125 -8.74 6.25 -7.21
C ILE A 125 -7.35 6.45 -7.81
N SER A 126 -7.06 7.66 -8.30
CA SER A 126 -5.74 8.02 -8.81
C SER A 126 -4.83 8.40 -7.66
N VAL A 127 -3.61 7.88 -7.66
CA VAL A 127 -2.60 8.12 -6.62
C VAL A 127 -1.32 8.60 -7.29
N SER A 128 -0.84 9.76 -6.86
CA SER A 128 0.47 10.30 -7.24
C SER A 128 1.36 10.38 -6.02
N VAL A 129 2.58 9.87 -6.14
CA VAL A 129 3.60 9.94 -5.10
C VAL A 129 4.79 10.69 -5.66
N GLU A 130 5.16 11.79 -5.01
CA GLU A 130 6.34 12.60 -5.34
C GLU A 130 7.42 12.38 -4.28
N CYS A 131 8.65 12.17 -4.71
CA CYS A 131 9.78 11.91 -3.83
C CYS A 131 11.12 11.94 -4.59
N ASP A 132 12.23 12.14 -3.86
CA ASP A 132 13.56 12.24 -4.45
C ASP A 132 14.13 10.88 -4.92
N ASN A 133 13.70 9.78 -4.30
CA ASN A 133 14.13 8.42 -4.67
C ASN A 133 12.91 7.49 -4.78
N PRO A 134 12.20 7.49 -5.92
CA PRO A 134 10.98 6.70 -6.07
C PRO A 134 11.24 5.20 -6.01
N MET A 135 12.42 4.73 -6.44
CA MET A 135 12.76 3.31 -6.36
C MET A 135 12.83 2.81 -4.91
N SER A 136 13.40 3.59 -3.99
CA SER A 136 13.44 3.21 -2.58
C SER A 136 12.05 3.19 -1.93
N VAL A 137 11.15 4.09 -2.33
CA VAL A 137 9.75 4.08 -1.91
C VAL A 137 9.03 2.82 -2.42
N ILE A 138 9.24 2.46 -3.69
CA ILE A 138 8.66 1.24 -4.27
C ILE A 138 9.21 -0.02 -3.59
N ASP A 139 10.51 -0.06 -3.30
CA ASP A 139 11.14 -1.19 -2.59
C ASP A 139 10.62 -1.34 -1.16
N TRP A 140 10.36 -0.23 -0.48
CA TRP A 140 9.75 -0.24 0.84
C TRP A 140 8.27 -0.65 0.80
N LEU A 141 7.50 -0.13 -0.16
CA LEU A 141 6.06 -0.35 -0.30
C LEU A 141 5.75 -1.78 -0.77
N ALA A 142 6.38 -2.17 -1.89
CA ALA A 142 6.21 -3.44 -2.59
C ALA A 142 7.58 -4.11 -2.81
N THR A 143 8.18 -4.54 -1.70
CA THR A 143 9.47 -5.25 -1.69
C THR A 143 9.40 -6.52 -2.55
N PRO A 144 10.50 -6.91 -3.23
CA PRO A 144 10.54 -8.17 -3.95
C PRO A 144 10.27 -9.37 -3.02
N THR A 145 9.75 -10.44 -3.59
CA THR A 145 9.46 -11.67 -2.86
C THR A 145 10.30 -12.85 -3.35
N ILE A 146 10.53 -13.82 -2.46
CA ILE A 146 11.09 -15.13 -2.78
C ILE A 146 10.08 -16.16 -2.28
N ASP A 147 9.55 -17.01 -3.16
CA ASP A 147 8.46 -17.95 -2.87
C ASP A 147 7.25 -17.28 -2.18
N GLY A 148 6.89 -16.07 -2.64
CA GLY A 148 5.80 -15.26 -2.07
C GLY A 148 6.10 -14.68 -0.68
N VAL A 149 7.36 -14.73 -0.24
CA VAL A 149 7.82 -14.18 1.03
C VAL A 149 8.55 -12.86 0.80
N PRO A 150 8.10 -11.74 1.42
CA PRO A 150 8.82 -10.48 1.36
C PRO A 150 10.27 -10.62 1.85
N ILE A 151 11.25 -10.10 1.10
CA ILE A 151 12.67 -10.25 1.45
C ILE A 151 12.99 -9.61 2.80
N ASP A 152 12.35 -8.48 3.13
CA ASP A 152 12.44 -7.79 4.43
C ASP A 152 11.87 -8.59 5.61
N GLU A 153 11.19 -9.72 5.37
CA GLU A 153 10.61 -10.60 6.38
C GLU A 153 11.33 -11.97 6.51
N LEU A 154 12.28 -12.29 5.61
CA LEU A 154 12.98 -13.58 5.61
C LEU A 154 13.76 -13.83 6.92
N GLY A 155 14.41 -12.80 7.46
CA GLY A 155 15.13 -12.89 8.74
C GLY A 155 14.23 -13.23 9.94
N LYS A 156 12.97 -12.75 9.93
CA LYS A 156 12.00 -12.98 11.02
C LYS A 156 11.48 -14.42 11.06
N ARG A 157 11.42 -15.11 9.92
CA ARG A 157 10.99 -16.53 9.84
C ARG A 157 12.04 -17.51 10.36
N ASN A 158 13.32 -17.24 10.11
CA ASN A 158 14.42 -18.09 10.56
C ASN A 158 14.56 -18.09 12.09
N ILE A 159 14.20 -16.99 12.75
CA ILE A 159 14.13 -16.90 14.22
C ILE A 159 13.01 -17.79 14.76
N LYS A 160 11.78 -17.70 14.22
CA LYS A 160 10.63 -18.52 14.66
C LYS A 160 10.86 -20.03 14.50
N ARG A 161 11.56 -20.47 13.44
CA ARG A 161 11.89 -21.90 13.24
C ARG A 161 12.90 -22.45 14.26
N LYS A 162 13.83 -21.63 14.75
CA LYS A 162 14.83 -22.06 15.75
C LYS A 162 14.23 -22.24 17.14
N THR A 163 13.26 -21.42 17.54
CA THR A 163 12.71 -21.44 18.91
C THR A 163 11.79 -22.63 19.22
N VAL A 164 11.27 -23.33 18.19
CA VAL A 164 10.35 -24.47 18.37
C VAL A 164 11.08 -25.83 18.49
N LYS A 165 12.39 -25.88 18.24
CA LYS A 165 13.15 -27.15 18.17
C LYS A 165 14.03 -27.46 19.39
N GLY A 166 13.60 -27.04 20.58
CA GLY A 166 14.33 -27.28 21.82
C GLY A 166 13.39 -27.55 23.00
N GLY A 167 12.75 -28.71 23.02
CA GLY A 167 11.93 -29.13 24.14
C GLY A 167 11.22 -30.46 23.93
N LYS A 168 11.94 -31.56 24.21
CA LYS A 168 11.45 -32.80 24.83
C LYS A 168 12.57 -33.85 24.87
N GLU A 169 13.14 -34.05 26.06
CA GLU A 169 13.50 -35.39 26.54
C GLU A 169 12.89 -35.51 27.94
N THR A 170 12.01 -36.50 28.09
CA THR A 170 11.25 -36.87 29.29
C THR A 170 11.85 -38.15 29.84
N GLU A 171 11.80 -38.26 31.17
CA GLU A 171 11.78 -39.50 31.97
C GLU A 171 13.12 -40.21 32.24
N LEU A 172 13.74 -39.86 33.38
CA LEU A 172 14.55 -40.79 34.17
C LEU A 172 13.60 -41.45 35.19
N PHE A 173 13.50 -42.77 35.05
CA PHE A 173 12.83 -43.70 35.95
C PHE A 173 13.54 -43.72 37.30
N ASP A 174 12.79 -43.48 38.38
CA ASP A 174 13.15 -43.94 39.72
C ASP A 174 12.18 -45.06 40.11
N ASP A 175 12.67 -46.29 40.02
CA ASP A 175 12.20 -47.44 40.80
C ASP A 175 13.41 -48.38 40.90
N PHE A 176 14.15 -48.31 42.02
CA PHE A 176 14.77 -49.39 42.81
C PHE A 176 15.62 -48.82 43.95
#